data_AF-A0AA51YBC6-F1
#
_entry.id   AF-A0AA51YBC6-F1
#
_cell.length_a   1.000
_cell.length_b   1.000
_cell.length_c   1.000
_cell.angle_alpha   90.00
_cell.angle_beta   90.00
_cell.angle_gamma   90.00
#
_symmetry.space_group_name_H-M   'P 1'
#
loop_
_entity.id
_entity.type
_entity.pdbx_description
1 polymer ?
#
loop_
_entity_poly.entity_id
_entity_poly.type
_entity_poly.pdbx_seq_one_letter_code
_entity_poly.pdbx_strand_id
1 'polypeptide(L)'
;MVRSKLFSLVLGASLAGSTAYAQNATAWMEATEALGEISALESAAAAFEAGPVAITDALEREPGGRSACQRYTTAMIAAGFEARLADQLRLVLGGGDADAEIIEAPSQPERQDGSVWFPLAEQAGFFAGCVAAAIAQASDGERAIAALTERLEIELPLPNDGVDIWLAQQIRSLGDGMSGPVAQWFDAGFTQAARL
;
A
#
# COMPACT_ATOMS: atom_id res chain seq x y z
N MET A 1 -42.39 -27.54 -21.69
CA MET A 1 -42.42 -26.71 -20.47
C MET A 1 -41.18 -27.03 -19.65
N VAL A 2 -40.11 -26.26 -19.80
CA VAL A 2 -38.89 -26.39 -18.96
C VAL A 2 -38.30 -25.01 -18.74
N ARG A 3 -37.75 -24.82 -17.54
CA ARG A 3 -36.86 -23.75 -17.02
C ARG A 3 -37.51 -22.75 -16.08
N SER A 4 -37.28 -22.96 -14.78
CA SER A 4 -36.58 -21.97 -13.96
C SER A 4 -36.13 -22.60 -12.63
N LYS A 5 -34.86 -23.04 -12.60
CA LYS A 5 -34.09 -23.26 -11.37
C LYS A 5 -32.72 -22.67 -11.68
N LEU A 6 -32.47 -21.44 -11.25
CA LEU A 6 -31.14 -20.81 -11.18
C LEU A 6 -31.31 -19.51 -10.37
N PHE A 7 -31.47 -19.66 -9.07
CA PHE A 7 -31.28 -18.59 -8.08
C PHE A 7 -30.71 -19.28 -6.85
N SER A 8 -29.38 -19.36 -6.80
CA SER A 8 -28.55 -19.62 -5.61
C SER A 8 -27.15 -20.04 -6.08
N LEU A 9 -26.33 -19.08 -6.52
CA LEU A 9 -24.89 -19.30 -6.70
C LEU A 9 -24.14 -17.97 -6.85
N VAL A 10 -24.25 -17.07 -5.87
CA VAL A 10 -23.33 -15.91 -5.74
C VAL A 10 -22.90 -15.64 -4.29
N LEU A 11 -23.63 -16.11 -3.26
CA LEU A 11 -23.29 -15.79 -1.85
C LEU A 11 -22.25 -16.71 -1.17
N GLY A 12 -21.67 -17.69 -1.87
CA GLY A 12 -20.73 -18.65 -1.25
C GLY A 12 -19.25 -18.25 -1.33
N ALA A 13 -18.87 -17.38 -2.26
CA ALA A 13 -17.46 -17.09 -2.54
C ALA A 13 -16.88 -15.92 -1.71
N SER A 14 -17.73 -15.05 -1.15
CA SER A 14 -17.23 -13.83 -0.46
C SER A 14 -16.78 -14.07 0.99
N LEU A 15 -17.23 -15.13 1.65
CA LEU A 15 -16.92 -15.41 3.06
C LEU A 15 -15.63 -16.24 3.26
N ALA A 16 -15.30 -17.11 2.30
CA ALA A 16 -14.06 -17.91 2.33
C ALA A 16 -12.83 -17.08 1.93
N GLY A 17 -13.02 -16.13 0.99
CA GLY A 17 -12.01 -15.12 0.69
C GLY A 17 -11.75 -14.24 1.90
N SER A 18 -12.78 -13.58 2.46
CA SER A 18 -12.63 -12.62 3.55
C SER A 18 -11.98 -13.21 4.83
N THR A 19 -12.21 -14.50 5.11
CA THR A 19 -11.59 -15.17 6.27
C THR A 19 -10.12 -15.51 6.04
N ALA A 20 -9.74 -15.99 4.85
CA ALA A 20 -8.33 -16.16 4.50
C ALA A 20 -7.59 -14.80 4.40
N TYR A 21 -8.27 -13.74 3.95
CA TYR A 21 -7.72 -12.38 3.87
C TYR A 21 -7.49 -11.75 5.25
N ALA A 22 -8.47 -11.82 6.16
CA ALA A 22 -8.31 -11.32 7.52
C ALA A 22 -7.23 -12.10 8.28
N GLN A 23 -7.13 -13.43 8.06
CA GLN A 23 -6.06 -14.25 8.61
C GLN A 23 -4.67 -13.84 8.07
N ASN A 24 -4.55 -13.51 6.78
CA ASN A 24 -3.29 -13.03 6.21
C ASN A 24 -2.87 -11.67 6.76
N ALA A 25 -3.79 -10.73 6.96
CA ALA A 25 -3.48 -9.42 7.54
C ALA A 25 -3.08 -9.51 9.02
N THR A 26 -3.80 -10.31 9.82
CA THR A 26 -3.43 -10.56 11.23
C THR A 26 -2.10 -11.28 11.34
N ALA A 27 -1.87 -12.34 10.54
CA ALA A 27 -0.60 -13.06 10.52
C ALA A 27 0.56 -12.15 10.07
N TRP A 28 0.32 -11.22 9.14
CA TRP A 28 1.31 -10.23 8.74
C TRP A 28 1.66 -9.29 9.90
N MET A 29 0.67 -8.75 10.62
CA MET A 29 0.93 -7.89 11.78
C MET A 29 1.69 -8.62 12.88
N GLU A 30 1.34 -9.87 13.19
CA GLU A 30 2.08 -10.70 14.15
C GLU A 30 3.52 -10.96 13.69
N ALA A 31 3.72 -11.25 12.40
CA ALA A 31 5.06 -11.41 11.83
C ALA A 31 5.88 -10.12 11.92
N THR A 32 5.25 -8.94 11.82
CA THR A 32 5.95 -7.66 11.98
C THR A 32 6.46 -7.40 13.41
N GLU A 33 5.86 -8.02 14.42
CA GLU A 33 6.37 -7.96 15.80
C GLU A 33 7.64 -8.79 15.99
N ALA A 34 7.87 -9.76 15.10
CA ALA A 34 9.01 -10.68 15.12
C ALA A 34 10.12 -10.33 14.10
N LEU A 35 10.17 -9.10 13.55
CA LEU A 35 11.13 -8.65 12.52
C LEU A 35 12.62 -8.64 12.91
N GLY A 36 13.03 -9.40 13.91
CA GLY A 36 14.43 -9.64 14.26
C GLY A 36 15.15 -10.63 13.36
N GLU A 37 14.42 -11.42 12.55
CA GLU A 37 14.98 -12.42 11.64
C GLU A 37 14.60 -12.14 10.17
N ILE A 38 15.57 -12.33 9.25
CA ILE A 38 15.37 -12.10 7.80
C ILE A 38 14.23 -12.99 7.25
N SER A 39 14.12 -14.24 7.72
CA SER A 39 13.07 -15.19 7.32
C SER A 39 11.65 -14.70 7.64
N ALA A 40 11.48 -14.01 8.78
CA ALA A 40 10.20 -13.41 9.15
C ALA A 40 9.85 -12.23 8.23
N LEU A 41 10.85 -11.39 7.90
CA LEU A 41 10.69 -10.29 6.95
C LEU A 41 10.34 -10.79 5.55
N GLU A 42 11.00 -11.84 5.06
CA GLU A 42 10.70 -12.46 3.77
C GLU A 42 9.28 -13.03 3.72
N SER A 43 8.83 -13.65 4.81
CA SER A 43 7.47 -14.19 4.94
C SER A 43 6.43 -13.07 4.95
N ALA A 44 6.69 -11.98 5.69
CA ALA A 44 5.83 -10.79 5.69
C ALA A 44 5.76 -10.15 4.30
N ALA A 45 6.89 -10.05 3.60
CA ALA A 45 6.93 -9.51 2.24
C ALA A 45 6.16 -10.37 1.23
N ALA A 46 6.26 -11.70 1.33
CA ALA A 46 5.48 -12.61 0.48
C ALA A 46 3.97 -12.52 0.77
N ALA A 47 3.58 -12.39 2.04
CA ALA A 47 2.19 -12.18 2.42
C ALA A 47 1.66 -10.83 1.91
N PHE A 48 2.47 -9.77 1.96
CA PHE A 48 2.15 -8.46 1.38
C PHE A 48 1.86 -8.58 -0.11
N GLU A 49 2.72 -9.24 -0.86
CA GLU A 49 2.55 -9.44 -2.32
C GLU A 49 1.31 -10.28 -2.66
N ALA A 50 0.96 -11.24 -1.82
CA ALA A 50 -0.23 -12.08 -2.01
C ALA A 50 -1.55 -11.36 -1.69
N GLY A 51 -1.52 -10.28 -0.90
CA GLY A 51 -2.72 -9.60 -0.44
C GLY A 51 -2.51 -8.13 -0.08
N PRO A 52 -1.98 -7.29 -1.00
CA PRO A 52 -1.54 -5.93 -0.70
C PRO A 52 -2.70 -5.06 -0.23
N VAL A 53 -3.84 -5.08 -0.92
CA VAL A 53 -5.04 -4.30 -0.57
C VAL A 53 -5.57 -4.69 0.81
N ALA A 54 -5.65 -5.99 1.11
CA ALA A 54 -6.14 -6.47 2.40
C ALA A 54 -5.20 -6.07 3.55
N ILE A 55 -3.89 -6.10 3.31
CA ILE A 55 -2.90 -5.69 4.30
C ILE A 55 -2.92 -4.18 4.48
N THR A 56 -3.00 -3.38 3.41
CA THR A 56 -3.07 -1.92 3.54
C THR A 56 -4.37 -1.45 4.20
N ASP A 57 -5.51 -2.09 3.92
CA ASP A 57 -6.78 -1.85 4.62
C ASP A 57 -6.63 -2.14 6.13
N ALA A 58 -6.05 -3.28 6.50
CA ALA A 58 -5.82 -3.61 7.90
C ALA A 58 -4.86 -2.64 8.59
N LEU A 59 -3.77 -2.24 7.92
CA LEU A 59 -2.79 -1.29 8.46
C LEU A 59 -3.38 0.10 8.72
N GLU A 60 -4.33 0.53 7.88
CA GLU A 60 -5.00 1.82 8.01
C GLU A 60 -6.03 1.80 9.15
N ARG A 61 -6.79 0.71 9.29
CA ARG A 61 -7.90 0.58 10.24
C ARG A 61 -7.51 0.18 11.66
N GLU A 62 -6.45 -0.60 11.82
CA GLU A 62 -6.13 -1.23 13.11
C GLU A 62 -5.33 -0.32 14.05
N PRO A 63 -5.63 -0.33 15.37
CA PRO A 63 -4.78 0.30 16.37
C PRO A 63 -3.35 -0.25 16.31
N GLY A 64 -2.39 0.60 15.95
CA GLY A 64 -0.98 0.22 15.81
C GLY A 64 -0.55 -0.15 14.39
N GLY A 65 -1.46 -0.17 13.42
CA GLY A 65 -1.15 -0.47 12.02
C GLY A 65 -0.11 0.47 11.41
N ARG A 66 -0.16 1.78 11.74
CA ARG A 66 0.91 2.73 11.38
C ARG A 66 2.29 2.28 11.87
N SER A 67 2.40 1.89 13.14
CA SER A 67 3.67 1.45 13.73
C SER A 67 4.12 0.11 13.16
N ALA A 68 3.21 -0.80 12.81
CA ALA A 68 3.55 -2.03 12.10
C ALA A 68 4.08 -1.73 10.69
N CYS A 69 3.39 -0.87 9.94
CA CYS A 69 3.75 -0.42 8.61
C CYS A 69 5.15 0.24 8.60
N GLN A 70 5.40 1.19 9.50
CA GLN A 70 6.71 1.84 9.62
C GLN A 70 7.83 0.87 10.02
N ARG A 71 7.57 -0.08 10.94
CA ARG A 71 8.55 -1.12 11.31
C ARG A 71 8.90 -2.01 10.13
N TYR A 72 7.89 -2.44 9.38
CA TYR A 72 8.07 -3.24 8.17
C TYR A 72 8.87 -2.52 7.11
N THR A 73 8.49 -1.29 6.72
CA THR A 73 9.20 -0.53 5.69
C THR A 73 10.64 -0.20 6.10
N THR A 74 10.86 0.11 7.37
CA THR A 74 12.22 0.31 7.92
C THR A 74 13.04 -0.97 7.86
N ALA A 75 12.47 -2.11 8.24
CA ALA A 75 13.15 -3.40 8.17
C ALA A 75 13.48 -3.82 6.73
N MET A 76 12.59 -3.57 5.77
CA MET A 76 12.84 -3.81 4.34
C MET A 76 14.05 -3.00 3.84
N ILE A 77 14.14 -1.72 4.17
CA ILE A 77 15.28 -0.88 3.77
C ILE A 77 16.57 -1.35 4.48
N ALA A 78 16.52 -1.60 5.78
CA ALA A 78 17.68 -2.06 6.55
C ALA A 78 18.22 -3.42 6.06
N ALA A 79 17.34 -4.30 5.57
CA ALA A 79 17.70 -5.61 5.03
C ALA A 79 18.15 -5.58 3.55
N GLY A 80 18.10 -4.43 2.87
CA GLY A 80 18.48 -4.31 1.46
C GLY A 80 17.40 -4.83 0.49
N PHE A 81 16.13 -4.76 0.88
CA PHE A 81 14.98 -5.15 0.06
C PHE A 81 14.29 -3.94 -0.59
N GLU A 82 15.03 -2.88 -0.93
CA GLU A 82 14.47 -1.63 -1.45
C GLU A 82 13.72 -1.82 -2.78
N ALA A 83 14.25 -2.64 -3.70
CA ALA A 83 13.59 -2.94 -4.97
C ALA A 83 12.23 -3.65 -4.76
N ARG A 84 12.19 -4.60 -3.82
CA ARG A 84 10.96 -5.33 -3.47
C ARG A 84 9.95 -4.41 -2.79
N LEU A 85 10.41 -3.50 -1.93
CA LEU A 85 9.56 -2.48 -1.32
C LEU A 85 8.97 -1.53 -2.36
N ALA A 86 9.75 -1.13 -3.36
CA ALA A 86 9.28 -0.32 -4.48
C ALA A 86 8.24 -1.06 -5.33
N ASP A 87 8.45 -2.36 -5.61
CA ASP A 87 7.49 -3.22 -6.31
C ASP A 87 6.18 -3.36 -5.52
N GLN A 88 6.25 -3.48 -4.18
CA GLN A 88 5.07 -3.52 -3.32
C GLN A 88 4.30 -2.20 -3.34
N LEU A 89 4.99 -1.05 -3.35
CA LEU A 89 4.33 0.25 -3.49
C LEU A 89 3.66 0.37 -4.87
N ARG A 90 4.32 -0.05 -5.94
CA ARG A 90 3.71 -0.14 -7.28
C ARG A 90 2.45 -0.99 -7.25
N LEU A 91 2.52 -2.15 -6.60
CA LEU A 91 1.41 -3.09 -6.49
C LEU A 91 0.22 -2.47 -5.75
N VAL A 92 0.46 -1.72 -4.66
CA VAL A 92 -0.59 -0.97 -3.95
C VAL A 92 -1.20 0.12 -4.83
N LEU A 93 -0.36 0.86 -5.56
CA LEU A 93 -0.81 1.90 -6.49
C LEU A 93 -1.60 1.35 -7.70
N GLY A 94 -1.41 0.07 -8.02
CA GLY A 94 -2.19 -0.71 -8.99
C GLY A 94 -3.38 -1.48 -8.38
N GLY A 95 -3.69 -1.29 -7.09
CA GLY A 95 -4.81 -1.97 -6.44
C GLY A 95 -4.62 -3.48 -6.27
N GLY A 96 -3.37 -3.94 -6.20
CA GLY A 96 -3.01 -5.35 -6.05
C GLY A 96 -2.77 -6.10 -7.36
N ASP A 97 -2.87 -5.43 -8.50
CA ASP A 97 -2.52 -5.96 -9.81
C ASP A 97 -1.22 -5.31 -10.30
N ALA A 98 -0.21 -6.15 -10.60
CA ALA A 98 1.10 -5.69 -11.03
C ALA A 98 1.09 -5.12 -12.46
N ASP A 99 0.13 -5.56 -13.27
CA ASP A 99 -0.04 -5.18 -14.67
C ASP A 99 -1.01 -4.01 -14.85
N ALA A 100 -1.73 -3.63 -13.77
CA ALA A 100 -2.66 -2.51 -13.81
C ALA A 100 -1.95 -1.17 -14.00
N GLU A 101 -2.68 -0.24 -14.62
CA GLU A 101 -2.24 1.15 -14.73
C GLU A 101 -2.21 1.78 -13.33
N ILE A 102 -1.07 2.37 -12.98
CA ILE A 102 -0.90 3.07 -11.69
C ILE A 102 -1.95 4.17 -11.61
N ILE A 103 -2.61 4.29 -10.46
CA ILE A 103 -3.66 5.28 -10.15
C ILE A 103 -5.06 4.93 -10.70
N GLU A 104 -5.20 3.96 -11.62
CA GLU A 104 -6.53 3.53 -12.09
C GLU A 104 -7.37 2.98 -10.92
N ALA A 105 -6.82 2.05 -10.14
CA ALA A 105 -7.50 1.48 -8.97
C ALA A 105 -7.73 2.50 -7.84
N PRO A 106 -6.72 3.30 -7.41
CA PRO A 106 -6.94 4.43 -6.49
C PRO A 106 -8.03 5.42 -6.94
N SER A 107 -8.26 5.57 -8.24
CA SER A 107 -9.28 6.47 -8.78
C SER A 107 -10.70 5.90 -8.74
N GLN A 108 -10.90 4.65 -8.31
CA GLN A 108 -12.22 4.03 -8.23
C GLN A 108 -12.98 4.53 -6.99
N PRO A 109 -14.11 5.22 -7.17
CA PRO A 109 -14.89 5.70 -6.04
C PRO A 109 -15.74 4.58 -5.44
N GLU A 110 -15.85 4.58 -4.12
CA GLU A 110 -16.87 3.84 -3.39
C GLU A 110 -17.98 4.77 -2.89
N ARG A 111 -19.17 4.22 -2.68
CA ARG A 111 -20.33 4.95 -2.16
C ARG A 111 -20.81 4.28 -0.89
N GLN A 112 -20.74 5.01 0.22
CA GLN A 112 -21.23 4.56 1.51
C GLN A 112 -21.97 5.71 2.20
N ASP A 113 -23.14 5.42 2.77
CA ASP A 113 -23.95 6.37 3.55
C ASP A 113 -24.25 7.72 2.86
N GLY A 114 -24.36 7.71 1.53
CA GLY A 114 -24.63 8.90 0.71
C GLY A 114 -23.38 9.72 0.36
N SER A 115 -22.21 9.34 0.86
CA SER A 115 -20.92 9.97 0.56
C SER A 115 -20.14 9.18 -0.49
N VAL A 116 -19.27 9.87 -1.22
CA VAL A 116 -18.27 9.28 -2.12
C VAL A 116 -16.91 9.33 -1.42
N TRP A 117 -16.21 8.21 -1.42
CA TRP A 117 -14.88 8.08 -0.83
C TRP A 117 -14.00 7.23 -1.75
N PHE A 118 -12.68 7.33 -1.58
CA PHE A 118 -11.70 6.66 -2.43
C PHE A 118 -10.77 5.81 -1.55
N PRO A 119 -11.24 4.65 -1.05
CA PRO A 119 -10.50 3.87 -0.05
C PRO A 119 -9.15 3.40 -0.55
N LEU A 120 -9.05 3.00 -1.82
CA LEU A 120 -7.76 2.58 -2.40
C LEU A 120 -6.78 3.76 -2.56
N ALA A 121 -7.26 4.98 -2.75
CA ALA A 121 -6.40 6.17 -2.72
C ALA A 121 -5.86 6.42 -1.31
N GLU A 122 -6.72 6.34 -0.30
CA GLU A 122 -6.33 6.52 1.11
C GLU A 122 -5.33 5.44 1.56
N GLN A 123 -5.59 4.17 1.24
CA GLN A 123 -4.67 3.06 1.52
C GLN A 123 -3.33 3.21 0.80
N ALA A 124 -3.33 3.61 -0.47
CA ALA A 124 -2.10 3.88 -1.22
C ALA A 124 -1.30 5.04 -0.61
N GLY A 125 -2.00 6.10 -0.20
CA GLY A 125 -1.42 7.21 0.55
C GLY A 125 -0.78 6.72 1.84
N PHE A 126 -1.51 5.95 2.64
CA PHE A 126 -1.03 5.42 3.91
C PHE A 126 0.26 4.61 3.75
N PHE A 127 0.30 3.66 2.82
CA PHE A 127 1.50 2.86 2.60
C PHE A 127 2.67 3.70 2.07
N ALA A 128 2.43 4.59 1.11
CA ALA A 128 3.45 5.52 0.61
C ALA A 128 4.01 6.42 1.72
N GLY A 129 3.17 6.85 2.66
CA GLY A 129 3.60 7.62 3.84
C GLY A 129 4.54 6.84 4.76
N CYS A 130 4.29 5.54 4.99
CA CYS A 130 5.21 4.68 5.74
C CYS A 130 6.56 4.48 5.02
N VAL A 131 6.54 4.40 3.69
CA VAL A 131 7.76 4.30 2.86
C VAL A 131 8.55 5.60 2.99
N ALA A 132 7.91 6.76 2.81
CA ALA A 132 8.57 8.06 2.97
C ALA A 132 9.19 8.23 4.35
N ALA A 133 8.46 7.90 5.42
CA ALA A 133 8.95 7.98 6.80
C ALA A 133 10.15 7.05 7.05
N ALA A 134 10.16 5.86 6.48
CA ALA A 134 11.27 4.93 6.62
C ALA A 134 12.52 5.41 5.85
N ILE A 135 12.35 5.92 4.64
CA ILE A 135 13.45 6.48 3.84
C ILE A 135 14.06 7.70 4.55
N ALA A 136 13.23 8.60 5.06
CA ALA A 136 13.68 9.81 5.76
C ALA A 136 14.53 9.51 7.02
N GLN A 137 14.35 8.35 7.63
CA GLN A 137 15.09 7.92 8.82
C GLN A 137 16.27 6.98 8.51
N ALA A 138 16.32 6.39 7.32
CA ALA A 138 17.32 5.41 6.95
C ALA A 138 18.67 6.08 6.64
N SER A 139 19.76 5.54 7.20
CA SER A 139 21.12 5.95 6.82
C SER A 139 21.43 5.71 5.34
N ASP A 140 20.80 4.69 4.74
CA ASP A 140 20.98 4.29 3.34
C ASP A 140 19.74 4.61 2.47
N GLY A 141 18.98 5.67 2.83
CA GLY A 141 17.76 6.06 2.13
C GLY A 141 17.95 6.34 0.63
N GLU A 142 19.16 6.69 0.18
CA GLU A 142 19.49 6.89 -1.23
C GLU A 142 19.24 5.64 -2.10
N ARG A 143 19.49 4.44 -1.58
CA ARG A 143 19.21 3.19 -2.31
C ARG A 143 17.71 3.00 -2.51
N ALA A 144 16.92 3.35 -1.50
CA ALA A 144 15.47 3.27 -1.57
C ALA A 144 14.88 4.30 -2.53
N ILE A 145 15.42 5.53 -2.54
CA ILE A 145 15.08 6.55 -3.54
C ILE A 145 15.38 6.04 -4.95
N ALA A 146 16.57 5.49 -5.19
CA ALA A 146 16.95 4.94 -6.49
C ALA A 146 16.02 3.81 -6.96
N ALA A 147 15.68 2.88 -6.05
CA ALA A 147 14.74 1.80 -6.34
C ALA A 147 13.33 2.32 -6.69
N LEU A 148 12.84 3.34 -5.98
CA LEU A 148 11.54 3.95 -6.27
C LEU A 148 11.53 4.66 -7.63
N THR A 149 12.56 5.47 -7.92
CA THR A 149 12.74 6.13 -9.22
C THR A 149 12.74 5.12 -10.37
N GLU A 150 13.46 4.00 -10.21
CA GLU A 150 13.50 2.96 -11.24
C GLU A 150 12.15 2.25 -11.42
N ARG A 151 11.52 1.78 -10.34
CA ARG A 151 10.34 0.89 -10.43
C ARG A 151 9.02 1.62 -10.66
N LEU A 152 8.92 2.87 -10.20
CA LEU A 152 7.75 3.72 -10.42
C LEU A 152 7.93 4.66 -11.61
N GLU A 153 9.12 4.68 -12.23
CA GLU A 153 9.47 5.57 -13.34
C GLU A 153 9.26 7.06 -12.97
N ILE A 154 9.56 7.42 -11.72
CA ILE A 154 9.44 8.78 -11.18
C ILE A 154 10.78 9.51 -11.18
N GLU A 155 10.77 10.84 -11.14
CA GLU A 155 11.99 11.63 -11.13
C GLU A 155 12.70 11.58 -9.76
N LEU A 156 14.03 11.73 -9.77
CA LEU A 156 14.84 11.85 -8.54
C LEU A 156 14.48 13.13 -7.77
N PRO A 157 14.56 13.12 -6.43
CA PRO A 157 14.38 14.33 -5.63
C PRO A 157 15.46 15.36 -5.94
N LEU A 158 15.11 16.64 -5.90
CA LEU A 158 16.10 17.70 -6.00
C LEU A 158 16.96 17.75 -4.72
N PRO A 159 18.16 18.34 -4.80
CA PRO A 159 18.95 18.59 -3.60
C PRO A 159 18.15 19.42 -2.58
N ASN A 160 17.99 18.87 -1.37
CA ASN A 160 17.23 19.41 -0.25
C ASN A 160 15.69 19.24 -0.28
N ASP A 161 15.13 18.52 -1.24
CA ASP A 161 13.71 18.15 -1.14
C ASP A 161 13.50 17.20 0.04
N GLY A 162 12.43 17.45 0.81
CA GLY A 162 11.96 16.48 1.80
C GLY A 162 11.43 15.23 1.08
N VAL A 163 11.86 14.04 1.51
CA VAL A 163 11.45 12.76 0.89
C VAL A 163 9.94 12.59 0.91
N ASP A 164 9.29 13.04 1.98
CA ASP A 164 7.84 13.05 2.13
C ASP A 164 7.14 13.94 1.08
N ILE A 165 7.63 15.17 0.90
CA ILE A 165 7.10 16.12 -0.08
C ILE A 165 7.34 15.60 -1.50
N TRP A 166 8.55 15.15 -1.80
CA TRP A 166 8.93 14.62 -3.11
C TRP A 166 8.07 13.42 -3.49
N LEU A 167 7.99 12.39 -2.64
CA LEU A 167 7.29 11.15 -2.99
C LEU A 167 5.79 11.40 -3.19
N ALA A 168 5.16 12.20 -2.32
CA ALA A 168 3.74 12.55 -2.47
C ALA A 168 3.48 13.35 -3.76
N GLN A 169 4.38 14.24 -4.17
CA GLN A 169 4.24 14.98 -5.43
C GLN A 169 4.41 14.08 -6.65
N GLN A 170 5.42 13.21 -6.66
CA GLN A 170 5.66 12.29 -7.77
C GLN A 170 4.48 11.34 -7.97
N ILE A 171 3.97 10.72 -6.90
CA ILE A 171 2.84 9.78 -6.99
C ILE A 171 1.57 10.47 -7.49
N ARG A 172 1.27 11.69 -7.04
CA ARG A 172 0.12 12.46 -7.55
C ARG A 172 0.22 12.82 -9.03
N SER A 173 1.44 12.85 -9.55
CA SER A 173 1.73 13.22 -10.95
C SER A 173 1.89 12.01 -11.86
N LEU A 174 1.76 10.78 -11.35
CA LEU A 174 1.83 9.56 -12.16
C LEU A 174 0.65 9.46 -13.14
N GLY A 175 0.92 8.92 -14.33
CA GLY A 175 -0.07 8.82 -15.41
C GLY A 175 -0.59 10.19 -15.84
N ASP A 176 -1.91 10.31 -15.96
CA ASP A 176 -2.59 11.60 -16.21
C ASP A 176 -2.74 12.47 -14.94
N GLY A 177 -2.22 11.99 -13.81
CA GLY A 177 -2.31 12.63 -12.50
C GLY A 177 -3.60 12.31 -11.76
N MET A 178 -3.54 12.35 -10.42
CA MET A 178 -4.71 12.15 -9.57
C MET A 178 -5.70 13.32 -9.72
N SER A 179 -6.99 12.99 -9.85
CA SER A 179 -8.03 14.01 -9.70
C SER A 179 -8.01 14.62 -8.29
N GLY A 180 -8.50 15.85 -8.14
CA GLY A 180 -8.53 16.54 -6.84
C GLY A 180 -9.12 15.72 -5.69
N PRO A 181 -10.29 15.06 -5.88
CA PRO A 181 -10.86 14.18 -4.85
C PRO A 181 -9.96 12.98 -4.50
N VAL A 182 -9.37 12.32 -5.51
CA VAL A 182 -8.47 11.18 -5.30
C VAL A 182 -7.23 11.62 -4.53
N ALA A 183 -6.62 12.73 -4.95
CA ALA A 183 -5.45 13.31 -4.29
C ALA A 183 -5.74 13.69 -2.82
N GLN A 184 -6.94 14.18 -2.52
CA GLN A 184 -7.34 14.50 -1.14
C GLN A 184 -7.33 13.26 -0.23
N TRP A 185 -7.89 12.14 -0.70
CA TRP A 185 -7.90 10.89 0.07
C TRP A 185 -6.51 10.28 0.19
N PHE A 186 -5.73 10.31 -0.89
CA PHE A 186 -4.32 9.94 -0.86
C PHE A 186 -3.53 10.76 0.17
N ASP A 187 -3.65 12.09 0.13
CA ASP A 187 -2.94 12.99 1.04
C ASP A 187 -3.35 12.77 2.51
N ALA A 188 -4.61 12.41 2.76
CA ALA A 188 -5.11 12.06 4.10
C ALA A 188 -4.37 10.83 4.65
N GLY A 189 -4.37 9.72 3.92
CA GLY A 189 -3.65 8.51 4.29
C GLY A 189 -2.14 8.74 4.42
N PHE A 190 -1.54 9.46 3.46
CA PHE A 190 -0.12 9.78 3.45
C PHE A 190 0.29 10.56 4.70
N THR A 191 -0.46 11.62 5.02
CA THR A 191 -0.18 12.45 6.20
C THR A 191 -0.39 11.69 7.50
N GLN A 192 -1.34 10.76 7.56
CA GLN A 192 -1.58 9.92 8.73
C GLN A 192 -0.36 9.03 9.03
N ALA A 193 0.25 8.46 7.99
CA ALA A 193 1.35 7.50 8.10
C ALA A 193 2.76 8.13 8.15
N ALA A 194 2.97 9.25 7.45
CA ALA A 194 4.30 9.89 7.33
C ALA A 194 4.77 10.63 8.60
N ARG A 195 3.87 10.83 9.59
CA ARG A 195 4.23 11.46 10.87
C ARG A 195 5.20 10.59 11.66
N LEU A 196 6.36 11.17 11.99
CA LEU A 196 7.35 10.63 12.92
C LEU A 196 6.92 10.85 14.38
#